data_AF-A0A1E4HY28-F1
#
_entry.id   AF-A0A1E4HY28-F1
#
_cell.length_a   1.000
_cell.length_b   1.000
_cell.length_c   1.000
_cell.angle_alpha   90.00
_cell.angle_beta   90.00
_cell.angle_gamma   90.00
#
_symmetry.space_group_name_H-M   'P 1'
#
loop_
_entity.id
_entity.type
_entity.pdbx_description
1 polymer ?
#
loop_
_entity_poly.entity_id
_entity_poly.type
_entity_poly.pdbx_seq_one_letter_code
_entity_poly.pdbx_strand_id
1 'polypeptide(L)'
;MKTTNIKRLAACSAAAAVGAAFFMATATQPVHAAAEPIGPKLTPRLKQMLSEEMLSVKQSAKMILDGLSLTEQDKKDLMKAASPEFLKLDGEFHQTAGKLAQAAQHKDYELQRFYYSRLVESCQSCHSQHATDRFPTFSGAQPEGHTH
;
A
#
# COMPACT_ATOMS: atom_id res chain seq x y z
N MET A 1 75.27 13.17 2.84
CA MET A 1 76.16 12.11 2.31
C MET A 1 75.42 11.36 1.21
N LYS A 2 76.04 11.27 0.02
CA LYS A 2 75.67 10.49 -1.18
C LYS A 2 74.35 10.80 -1.92
N THR A 3 74.54 11.60 -2.96
CA THR A 3 73.83 11.58 -4.24
C THR A 3 73.91 10.21 -4.92
N THR A 4 72.80 9.68 -5.45
CA THR A 4 72.85 8.84 -6.67
C THR A 4 71.64 9.10 -7.56
N ASN A 5 72.00 9.43 -8.79
CA ASN A 5 71.22 9.76 -9.96
C ASN A 5 70.72 8.47 -10.63
N ILE A 6 69.48 8.39 -11.09
CA ILE A 6 69.08 7.42 -12.12
C ILE A 6 68.31 8.18 -13.20
N LYS A 7 69.00 8.41 -14.33
CA LYS A 7 68.44 8.97 -15.55
C LYS A 7 67.67 7.90 -16.32
N ARG A 8 66.41 8.24 -16.63
CA ARG A 8 65.65 8.02 -17.88
C ARG A 8 65.88 6.71 -18.65
N LEU A 9 64.81 5.92 -18.75
CA LEU A 9 64.34 5.41 -20.05
C LEU A 9 62.93 5.93 -20.31
N ALA A 10 62.78 6.57 -21.45
CA ALA A 10 61.51 7.00 -22.01
C ALA A 10 60.87 5.82 -22.76
N ALA A 11 59.56 5.66 -22.63
CA ALA A 11 58.72 5.12 -23.69
C ALA A 11 57.32 5.74 -23.55
N CYS A 12 57.00 6.58 -24.52
CA CYS A 12 55.69 7.18 -24.71
C CYS A 12 54.62 6.10 -24.82
N SER A 13 53.49 6.30 -24.14
CA SER A 13 52.19 5.81 -24.60
C SER A 13 51.15 6.83 -24.16
N ALA A 14 50.88 7.77 -25.06
CA ALA A 14 49.66 8.56 -25.01
C ALA A 14 48.50 7.59 -25.32
N ALA A 15 47.59 7.44 -24.37
CA ALA A 15 46.27 6.87 -24.65
C ALA A 15 45.23 7.76 -23.97
N ALA A 16 44.68 8.61 -24.83
CA ALA A 16 43.45 9.38 -24.75
C ALA A 16 42.60 9.25 -23.48
N ALA A 17 42.32 10.40 -22.88
CA ALA A 17 41.11 10.60 -22.09
C ALA A 17 39.89 10.16 -22.92
N VAL A 18 39.24 9.07 -22.49
CA VAL A 18 37.86 8.78 -22.88
C VAL A 18 37.04 8.94 -21.62
N GLY A 19 36.64 10.19 -21.37
CA GLY A 19 35.57 10.46 -20.44
C GLY A 19 34.33 9.74 -20.93
N ALA A 20 33.92 8.69 -20.22
CA ALA A 20 32.63 8.06 -20.44
C ALA A 20 31.56 9.06 -19.98
N ALA A 21 31.15 9.93 -20.91
CA ALA A 21 29.93 10.70 -20.78
C ALA A 21 28.77 9.69 -20.80
N PHE A 22 28.38 9.23 -19.62
CA PHE A 22 27.18 8.45 -19.42
C PHE A 22 26.00 9.39 -19.67
N PHE A 23 25.57 9.50 -20.93
CA PHE A 23 24.30 10.14 -21.26
C PHE A 23 23.20 9.29 -20.64
N MET A 24 22.74 9.68 -19.45
CA MET A 24 21.46 9.22 -18.92
C MET A 24 20.40 9.65 -19.93
N ALA A 25 19.94 8.72 -20.76
CA ALA A 25 18.74 8.88 -21.55
C ALA A 25 17.57 9.02 -20.56
N THR A 26 17.26 10.26 -20.18
CA THR A 26 16.04 10.60 -19.47
C THR A 26 14.88 10.25 -20.40
N ALA A 27 14.27 9.09 -20.17
CA ALA A 27 12.98 8.77 -20.76
C ALA A 27 11.97 9.81 -20.26
N THR A 28 11.76 10.87 -21.04
CA THR A 28 10.66 11.79 -20.84
C THR A 28 9.39 10.99 -21.10
N GLN A 29 8.80 10.44 -20.03
CA GLN A 29 7.46 9.87 -20.15
C GLN A 29 6.53 11.01 -20.58
N PRO A 30 5.73 10.84 -21.65
CA PRO A 30 4.77 11.84 -22.04
C PRO A 30 3.81 12.03 -20.87
N VAL A 31 3.78 13.24 -20.31
CA VAL A 31 2.69 13.66 -19.44
C VAL A 31 1.41 13.48 -20.25
N HIS A 32 0.61 12.47 -19.91
CA HIS A 32 -0.67 12.24 -20.60
C HIS A 32 -1.47 13.53 -20.56
N ALA A 33 -1.80 14.06 -21.74
CA ALA A 33 -2.70 15.19 -21.85
C ALA A 33 -3.95 14.90 -21.01
N ALA A 34 -4.37 15.86 -20.20
CA ALA A 34 -5.54 15.69 -19.34
C ALA A 34 -6.74 15.35 -20.22
N ALA A 35 -7.21 14.10 -20.14
CA ALA A 35 -8.37 13.63 -20.89
C ALA A 35 -9.58 14.50 -20.53
N GLU A 36 -10.42 14.80 -21.52
CA GLU A 36 -11.65 15.55 -21.27
C GLU A 36 -12.51 14.83 -20.22
N PRO A 37 -13.12 15.56 -19.27
CA PRO A 37 -14.02 14.96 -18.30
C PRO A 37 -15.14 14.19 -19.01
N ILE A 38 -15.35 12.92 -18.64
CA ILE A 38 -16.39 12.08 -19.26
C ILE A 38 -17.79 12.48 -18.80
N GLY A 39 -17.92 13.15 -17.65
CA GLY A 39 -19.18 13.46 -16.98
C GLY A 39 -20.25 14.07 -17.90
N PRO A 40 -19.96 15.13 -18.67
CA PRO A 40 -20.93 15.72 -19.61
C PRO A 40 -21.45 14.75 -20.68
N LYS A 41 -20.69 13.72 -21.04
CA LYS A 41 -21.02 12.73 -22.08
C LYS A 41 -21.87 11.55 -21.55
N LEU A 42 -22.03 11.43 -20.23
CA LEU A 42 -22.76 10.32 -19.60
C LEU A 42 -24.26 10.57 -19.52
N THR A 43 -25.04 9.50 -19.68
CA THR A 43 -26.49 9.50 -19.38
C THR A 43 -26.72 9.73 -17.88
N PRO A 44 -27.89 10.24 -17.46
CA PRO A 44 -28.21 10.40 -16.04
C PRO A 44 -28.07 9.09 -15.24
N ARG A 45 -28.52 7.96 -15.81
CA ARG A 45 -28.40 6.64 -15.19
C ARG A 45 -26.94 6.23 -14.94
N LEU A 46 -26.05 6.46 -15.91
CA LEU A 46 -24.63 6.14 -15.74
C LEU A 46 -23.97 7.02 -14.68
N LYS A 47 -24.32 8.32 -14.61
CA LYS A 47 -23.83 9.21 -13.55
C LYS A 47 -24.25 8.73 -12.16
N GLN A 48 -25.50 8.29 -12.05
CA GLN A 48 -26.03 7.73 -10.81
C GLN A 48 -25.28 6.46 -10.41
N MET A 49 -25.16 5.48 -11.32
CA MET A 49 -24.47 4.21 -11.04
C MET A 49 -23.01 4.42 -10.56
N LEU A 50 -22.25 5.27 -11.25
CA LEU A 50 -20.87 5.58 -10.85
C LEU A 50 -20.81 6.28 -9.48
N SER A 51 -21.78 7.12 -9.17
CA SER A 51 -21.85 7.79 -7.86
C SER A 51 -22.20 6.81 -6.75
N GLU A 52 -23.15 5.90 -6.99
CA GLU A 52 -23.58 4.87 -6.03
C GLU A 52 -22.43 3.92 -5.67
N GLU A 53 -21.62 3.51 -6.64
CA GLU A 53 -20.42 2.69 -6.40
C GLU A 53 -19.43 3.41 -5.48
N MET A 54 -19.15 4.69 -5.74
CA MET A 54 -18.23 5.48 -4.90
C MET A 54 -18.80 5.73 -3.50
N LEU A 55 -20.12 5.94 -3.38
CA LEU A 55 -20.79 6.09 -2.09
C LEU A 55 -20.74 4.80 -1.26
N SER A 56 -20.87 3.63 -1.90
CA SER A 56 -20.74 2.33 -1.22
C SER A 56 -19.35 2.12 -0.64
N VAL A 57 -18.30 2.46 -1.41
CA VAL A 57 -16.91 2.42 -0.93
C VAL A 57 -16.70 3.37 0.25
N LYS A 58 -17.20 4.61 0.14
CA LYS A 58 -17.13 5.61 1.22
C LYS A 58 -17.83 5.13 2.49
N GLN A 59 -19.01 4.54 2.36
CA GLN A 59 -19.78 4.03 3.49
C GLN A 59 -19.05 2.89 4.20
N SER A 60 -18.48 1.96 3.44
CA SER A 60 -17.71 0.84 3.98
C SER A 60 -16.46 1.34 4.73
N ALA A 61 -15.74 2.31 4.16
CA ALA A 61 -14.59 2.93 4.82
C ALA A 61 -14.97 3.65 6.11
N LYS A 62 -16.13 4.31 6.14
CA LYS A 62 -16.64 4.95 7.36
C LYS A 62 -16.96 3.92 8.46
N MET A 63 -17.61 2.82 8.12
CA MET A 63 -17.88 1.75 9.09
C MET A 63 -16.60 1.15 9.66
N ILE A 64 -15.58 0.96 8.83
CA ILE A 64 -14.25 0.52 9.28
C ILE A 64 -13.63 1.54 10.23
N LEU A 65 -13.75 2.84 9.97
CA LEU A 65 -13.18 3.86 10.84
C LEU A 65 -13.93 3.99 12.18
N ASP A 66 -15.25 3.99 12.13
CA ASP A 66 -16.12 4.21 13.29
C ASP A 66 -16.17 2.97 14.20
N GLY A 67 -15.95 1.77 13.64
CA GLY A 67 -16.11 0.50 14.34
C GLY A 67 -17.57 0.05 14.43
N LEU A 68 -17.79 -0.99 15.22
CA LEU A 68 -19.12 -1.58 15.41
C LEU A 68 -19.97 -0.72 16.35
N SER A 69 -21.19 -0.39 15.93
CA SER A 69 -22.22 0.18 16.81
C SER A 69 -22.86 -0.94 17.64
N LEU A 70 -22.29 -1.20 18.83
CA LEU A 70 -22.71 -2.27 19.72
C LEU A 70 -23.71 -1.79 20.77
N THR A 71 -24.66 -2.63 21.17
CA THR A 71 -25.39 -2.41 22.42
C THR A 71 -24.46 -2.62 23.62
N GLU A 72 -24.84 -2.12 24.79
CA GLU A 72 -24.06 -2.37 26.02
C GLU A 72 -23.91 -3.86 26.33
N GLN A 73 -24.91 -4.68 25.96
CA GLN A 73 -24.84 -6.12 26.14
C GLN A 73 -23.87 -6.76 25.14
N ASP A 74 -23.96 -6.40 23.84
CA ASP A 74 -23.03 -6.91 22.82
C ASP A 74 -21.58 -6.54 23.14
N LYS A 75 -21.35 -5.32 23.66
CA LYS A 75 -20.03 -4.91 24.11
C LYS A 75 -19.52 -5.78 25.25
N LYS A 76 -20.35 -6.08 26.26
CA LYS A 76 -19.94 -6.97 27.36
C LYS A 76 -19.63 -8.37 26.86
N ASP A 77 -20.45 -8.91 25.97
CA ASP A 77 -20.27 -10.25 25.42
C ASP A 77 -19.01 -10.32 24.55
N LEU A 78 -18.77 -9.30 23.72
CA LEU A 78 -17.53 -9.17 22.96
C LEU A 78 -16.33 -9.10 23.90
N MET A 79 -16.34 -8.23 24.92
CA MET A 79 -15.22 -8.09 25.84
C MET A 79 -14.94 -9.34 26.67
N LYS A 80 -15.97 -10.18 26.90
CA LYS A 80 -15.81 -11.48 27.57
C LYS A 80 -15.18 -12.53 26.65
N ALA A 81 -15.48 -12.49 25.36
CA ALA A 81 -14.97 -13.44 24.37
C ALA A 81 -13.61 -13.02 23.78
N ALA A 82 -13.35 -11.72 23.67
CA ALA A 82 -12.19 -11.16 23.03
C ALA A 82 -10.92 -11.42 23.84
N SER A 83 -9.89 -11.92 23.16
CA SER A 83 -8.55 -12.00 23.73
C SER A 83 -7.87 -10.62 23.74
N PRO A 84 -6.87 -10.39 24.62
CA PRO A 84 -6.06 -9.18 24.55
C PRO A 84 -5.40 -8.95 23.18
N GLU A 85 -4.98 -10.03 22.50
CA GLU A 85 -4.39 -9.92 21.16
C GLU A 85 -5.43 -9.51 20.11
N PHE A 86 -6.64 -10.06 20.18
CA PHE A 86 -7.73 -9.63 19.30
C PHE A 86 -8.00 -8.13 19.44
N LEU A 87 -8.13 -7.63 20.67
CA LEU A 87 -8.41 -6.21 20.94
C LEU A 87 -7.28 -5.30 20.45
N LYS A 88 -6.03 -5.77 20.55
CA LYS A 88 -4.87 -5.05 20.02
C LYS A 88 -4.91 -4.96 18.50
N LEU A 89 -5.11 -6.09 17.80
CA LEU A 89 -5.17 -6.14 16.34
C LEU A 89 -6.35 -5.31 15.79
N ASP A 90 -7.51 -5.38 16.43
CA ASP A 90 -8.68 -4.57 16.12
C ASP A 90 -8.40 -3.07 16.28
N GLY A 91 -7.79 -2.67 17.39
CA GLY A 91 -7.38 -1.29 17.62
C GLY A 91 -6.35 -0.78 16.59
N GLU A 92 -5.36 -1.58 16.23
CA GLU A 92 -4.37 -1.23 15.19
C GLU A 92 -5.00 -1.08 13.81
N PHE A 93 -5.99 -1.91 13.49
CA PHE A 93 -6.79 -1.83 12.27
C PHE A 93 -7.54 -0.49 12.18
N HIS A 94 -8.28 -0.12 13.23
CA HIS A 94 -8.99 1.17 13.30
C HIS A 94 -8.05 2.38 13.21
N GLN A 95 -6.90 2.33 13.88
CA GLN A 95 -5.89 3.39 13.78
C GLN A 95 -5.33 3.53 12.35
N THR A 96 -5.08 2.40 11.68
CA THR A 96 -4.60 2.39 10.29
C THR A 96 -5.65 2.99 9.36
N ALA A 97 -6.93 2.66 9.54
CA ALA A 97 -8.03 3.27 8.80
C ALA A 97 -8.10 4.79 9.01
N GLY A 98 -7.90 5.27 10.25
CA GLY A 98 -7.83 6.70 10.55
C GLY A 98 -6.69 7.40 9.82
N LYS A 99 -5.49 6.80 9.81
CA LYS A 99 -4.32 7.33 9.08
C LYS A 99 -4.55 7.34 7.57
N LEU A 100 -5.14 6.29 7.03
CA LEU A 100 -5.54 6.22 5.62
C LEU A 100 -6.53 7.34 5.26
N ALA A 101 -7.55 7.56 6.10
CA ALA A 101 -8.54 8.61 5.90
C ALA A 101 -7.88 10.01 5.90
N GLN A 102 -6.95 10.28 6.82
CA GLN A 102 -6.20 11.53 6.86
C GLN A 102 -5.31 11.71 5.62
N ALA A 103 -4.58 10.67 5.20
CA ALA A 103 -3.77 10.72 3.98
C ALA A 103 -4.61 11.03 2.75
N ALA A 104 -5.79 10.40 2.62
CA ALA A 104 -6.74 10.67 1.54
C ALA A 104 -7.27 12.12 1.56
N GLN A 105 -7.62 12.65 2.74
CA GLN A 105 -8.06 14.04 2.91
C GLN A 105 -6.99 15.05 2.48
N HIS A 106 -5.72 14.77 2.79
CA HIS A 106 -4.59 15.62 2.42
C HIS A 106 -4.06 15.37 1.00
N LYS A 107 -4.66 14.43 0.25
CA LYS A 107 -4.19 14.00 -1.10
C LYS A 107 -2.74 13.49 -1.09
N ASP A 108 -2.30 12.93 0.03
CA ASP A 108 -0.99 12.30 0.14
C ASP A 108 -1.08 10.87 -0.42
N TYR A 109 -0.85 10.74 -1.73
CA TYR A 109 -1.02 9.48 -2.45
C TYR A 109 -0.03 8.39 -2.01
N GLU A 110 1.15 8.78 -1.53
CA GLU A 110 2.16 7.83 -1.05
C GLU A 110 1.74 7.24 0.29
N LEU A 111 1.38 8.09 1.27
CA LEU A 111 0.84 7.62 2.54
C LEU A 111 -0.48 6.89 2.37
N GLN A 112 -1.33 7.32 1.42
CA GLN A 112 -2.57 6.62 1.10
C GLN A 112 -2.28 5.18 0.65
N ARG A 113 -1.32 4.98 -0.26
CA ARG A 113 -0.95 3.63 -0.71
C ARG A 113 -0.36 2.81 0.43
N PHE A 114 0.54 3.40 1.22
CA PHE A 114 1.16 2.73 2.36
C PHE A 114 0.13 2.23 3.38
N TYR A 115 -0.77 3.12 3.84
CA TYR A 115 -1.78 2.74 4.83
C TYR A 115 -2.85 1.82 4.27
N TYR A 116 -3.16 1.90 2.97
CA TYR A 116 -4.05 0.93 2.33
C TYR A 116 -3.46 -0.48 2.34
N SER A 117 -2.18 -0.64 1.97
CA SER A 117 -1.49 -1.94 2.06
C SER A 117 -1.50 -2.46 3.50
N ARG A 118 -1.21 -1.59 4.48
CA ARG A 118 -1.21 -1.97 5.90
C ARG A 118 -2.59 -2.41 6.39
N LEU A 119 -3.66 -1.76 5.93
CA LEU A 119 -5.04 -2.13 6.25
C LEU A 119 -5.36 -3.55 5.75
N VAL A 120 -4.97 -3.88 4.52
CA VAL A 120 -5.18 -5.21 3.92
C VAL A 120 -4.39 -6.29 4.68
N GLU A 121 -3.16 -6.00 5.10
CA GLU A 121 -2.35 -6.91 5.92
C GLU A 121 -3.00 -7.20 7.28
N SER A 122 -3.54 -6.19 7.95
CA SER A 122 -4.22 -6.39 9.24
C SER A 122 -5.44 -7.30 9.14
N CYS A 123 -6.18 -7.25 8.02
CA CYS A 123 -7.30 -8.17 7.78
C CYS A 123 -6.83 -9.62 7.79
N GLN A 124 -5.74 -9.93 7.07
CA GLN A 124 -5.20 -11.29 6.98
C GLN A 124 -4.63 -11.75 8.32
N SER A 125 -3.92 -10.85 9.02
CA SER A 125 -3.32 -11.14 10.33
C SER A 125 -4.38 -11.47 11.39
N CYS A 126 -5.48 -10.71 11.45
CA CYS A 126 -6.55 -10.97 12.40
C CYS A 126 -7.33 -12.24 12.03
N HIS A 127 -7.72 -12.39 10.76
CA HIS A 127 -8.56 -13.52 10.34
C HIS A 127 -7.87 -14.87 10.45
N SER A 128 -6.56 -14.95 10.21
CA SER A 128 -5.79 -16.19 10.40
C SER A 128 -5.67 -16.65 11.85
N GLN A 129 -5.89 -15.75 12.82
CA GLN A 129 -5.77 -16.04 14.25
C GLN A 129 -7.13 -16.19 14.96
N HIS A 130 -8.14 -15.44 14.52
CA HIS A 130 -9.37 -15.27 15.29
C HIS A 130 -10.66 -15.59 14.53
N ALA A 131 -10.60 -15.88 13.22
CA ALA A 131 -11.80 -16.12 12.40
C ALA A 131 -11.66 -17.35 11.47
N THR A 132 -10.86 -18.33 11.89
CA THR A 132 -10.56 -19.55 11.13
C THR A 132 -11.75 -20.49 10.97
N ASP A 133 -12.75 -20.39 11.84
CA ASP A 133 -14.05 -21.09 11.72
C ASP A 133 -14.86 -20.58 10.53
N ARG A 134 -14.83 -19.26 10.29
CA ARG A 134 -15.52 -18.58 9.19
C ARG A 134 -14.70 -18.59 7.90
N PHE A 135 -13.38 -18.51 8.01
CA PHE A 135 -12.43 -18.42 6.90
C PHE A 135 -11.34 -19.51 7.00
N PRO A 136 -11.69 -20.79 6.76
CA PRO A 136 -10.80 -21.93 7.00
C PRO A 136 -9.52 -21.93 6.15
N THR A 137 -9.52 -21.25 4.99
CA THR A 137 -8.33 -21.11 4.13
C THR A 137 -7.20 -20.33 4.80
N PHE A 138 -7.47 -19.48 5.80
CA PHE A 138 -6.44 -18.76 6.54
C PHE A 138 -5.80 -19.57 7.68
N SER A 139 -6.35 -20.74 8.01
CA SER A 139 -5.88 -21.59 9.12
C SER A 139 -4.60 -22.36 8.82
N GLY A 140 -4.05 -22.24 7.59
CA GLY A 140 -2.89 -23.02 7.15
C GLY A 140 -3.17 -24.51 6.89
N ALA A 141 -4.41 -24.97 7.10
CA ALA A 141 -4.85 -26.29 6.68
C ALA A 141 -4.97 -26.32 5.16
N GLN A 142 -4.10 -27.07 4.48
CA GLN A 142 -4.24 -27.34 3.05
C GLN A 142 -5.59 -28.01 2.80
N PRO A 143 -6.38 -27.55 1.82
CA PRO A 143 -7.46 -28.37 1.28
C PRO A 143 -6.84 -29.64 0.72
N GLU A 144 -7.37 -30.80 1.11
CA GLU A 144 -7.09 -32.07 0.45
C GLU A 144 -7.40 -31.91 -1.05
N GLY A 145 -6.37 -31.70 -1.88
CA GLY A 145 -6.45 -31.76 -3.35
C GLY A 145 -6.59 -30.43 -4.08
N HIS A 146 -5.44 -29.83 -4.44
CA HIS A 146 -5.33 -29.02 -5.65
C HIS A 146 -4.33 -29.71 -6.60
N THR A 147 -4.84 -30.50 -7.54
CA THR A 147 -4.11 -30.96 -8.71
C THR A 147 -3.91 -29.80 -9.67
N HIS A 148 -2.66 -29.48 -9.96
CA HIS A 148 -2.26 -28.59 -11.05
C HIS A 148 -2.38 -29.28 -12.41
#